data_AF-A0A960GYP9-F1
#
_entry.id   AF-A0A960GYP9-F1
#
_cell.length_a   1.000
_cell.length_b   1.000
_cell.length_c   1.000
_cell.angle_alpha   90.00
_cell.angle_beta   90.00
_cell.angle_gamma   90.00
#
_symmetry.space_group_name_H-M   'P 1'
#
loop_
_entity.id
_entity.type
_entity.pdbx_description
1 polymer ?
#
loop_
_entity_poly.entity_id
_entity_poly.type
_entity_poly.pdbx_seq_one_letter_code
_entity_poly.pdbx_strand_id
1 'polypeptide(L)'
;MTDLSKKEPIDRWTGSAHPERRCTAHRKNGDQCKNAARQGTTVCDFHGAKAPQVKRKARERLEEAADRLARELLKMATDPNVTESVRLSAIKDALDRGGVSAKSSVAVEVGPPKPYEQILEGLDSVEAGSREDFRRSQELKDNAVERAALSPAAQQDFSVPIEADVFDHPPDGGVPTYKRAVL
;
A
#
# COMPACT_ATOMS: atom_id res chain seq x y z
N MET A 1 -8.69 -3.02 -58.13
CA MET A 1 -7.59 -2.95 -57.14
C MET A 1 -7.91 -1.80 -56.20
N THR A 2 -8.50 -2.11 -55.05
CA THR A 2 -8.80 -1.12 -54.02
C THR A 2 -7.49 -0.64 -53.41
N ASP A 3 -7.22 0.64 -53.56
CA ASP A 3 -6.04 1.33 -53.07
C ASP A 3 -5.96 1.23 -51.54
N LEU A 4 -5.08 0.35 -51.05
CA LEU A 4 -4.78 0.15 -49.62
C LEU A 4 -3.80 1.20 -49.08
N SER A 5 -3.46 2.23 -49.86
CA SER A 5 -2.36 3.17 -49.58
C SER A 5 -2.82 4.54 -49.10
N LYS A 6 -3.96 4.64 -48.41
CA LYS A 6 -4.26 5.83 -47.59
C LYS A 6 -4.15 5.46 -46.12
N LYS A 7 -2.92 5.45 -45.62
CA LYS A 7 -2.63 5.32 -44.19
C LYS A 7 -2.85 6.67 -43.52
N GLU A 8 -4.10 7.15 -43.53
CA GLU A 8 -4.49 8.23 -42.64
C GLU A 8 -4.19 7.78 -41.20
N PRO A 9 -3.75 8.68 -40.30
CA PRO A 9 -3.42 8.31 -38.94
C PRO A 9 -4.70 7.88 -38.22
N ILE A 10 -5.02 6.59 -38.29
CA ILE A 10 -6.15 5.98 -37.59
C ILE A 10 -6.05 6.34 -36.11
N ASP A 11 -7.06 7.06 -35.64
CA ASP A 11 -7.16 7.37 -34.24
C ASP A 11 -7.48 6.08 -33.49
N ARG A 12 -6.74 5.73 -32.45
CA ARG A 12 -7.03 4.52 -31.68
C ARG A 12 -8.45 4.54 -31.08
N TRP A 13 -9.04 5.72 -30.95
CA TRP A 13 -10.42 5.91 -30.47
C TRP A 13 -11.48 5.70 -31.56
N THR A 14 -11.14 5.86 -32.83
CA THR A 14 -12.07 5.53 -33.93
C THR A 14 -12.26 4.02 -33.99
N GLY A 15 -13.45 3.55 -33.65
CA GLY A 15 -13.77 2.11 -33.56
C GLY A 15 -13.46 1.44 -32.22
N SER A 16 -13.06 2.20 -31.18
CA SER A 16 -12.96 1.67 -29.82
C SER A 16 -14.33 1.26 -29.27
N ALA A 17 -14.38 0.26 -28.39
CA ALA A 17 -15.62 -0.12 -27.69
C ALA A 17 -16.18 0.99 -26.79
N HIS A 18 -15.30 1.89 -26.33
CA HIS A 18 -15.64 3.00 -25.43
C HIS A 18 -15.04 4.33 -25.90
N PRO A 19 -15.52 4.91 -27.02
CA PRO A 19 -14.99 6.17 -27.54
C PRO A 19 -15.18 7.36 -26.57
N GLU A 20 -16.21 7.33 -25.73
CA GLU A 20 -16.53 8.33 -24.70
C GLU A 20 -15.46 8.44 -23.61
N ARG A 21 -14.61 7.42 -23.47
CA ARG A 21 -13.50 7.39 -22.51
C ARG A 21 -12.31 8.21 -22.97
N ARG A 22 -12.36 8.84 -24.14
CA ARG A 22 -11.30 9.69 -24.64
C ARG A 22 -11.24 11.00 -23.86
N CYS A 23 -10.02 11.43 -23.53
CA CYS A 23 -9.79 12.75 -22.95
C CYS A 23 -10.25 13.87 -23.91
N THR A 24 -11.06 14.80 -23.42
CA THR A 24 -11.62 15.92 -24.21
C THR A 24 -10.66 17.09 -24.40
N ALA A 25 -9.54 17.12 -23.67
CA ALA A 25 -8.55 18.19 -23.79
C ALA A 25 -7.73 18.07 -25.07
N HIS A 26 -7.15 19.17 -25.52
CA HIS A 26 -6.32 19.25 -26.72
C HIS A 26 -4.83 19.33 -26.35
N ARG A 27 -3.99 18.77 -27.22
CA ARG A 27 -2.53 18.86 -27.14
C ARG A 27 -2.07 20.22 -27.71
N LYS A 28 -0.80 20.57 -27.49
CA LYS A 28 -0.20 21.81 -28.02
C LYS A 28 -0.23 21.91 -29.55
N ASN A 29 -0.28 20.77 -30.24
CA ASN A 29 -0.37 20.69 -31.69
C ASN A 29 -1.81 20.81 -32.23
N GLY A 30 -2.80 21.10 -31.38
CA GLY A 30 -4.21 21.27 -31.77
C GLY A 30 -5.02 19.97 -31.77
N ASP A 31 -4.39 18.79 -31.81
CA ASP A 31 -5.10 17.51 -31.82
C ASP A 31 -5.76 17.21 -30.47
N GLN A 32 -6.94 16.58 -30.50
CA GLN A 32 -7.55 16.04 -29.29
C GLN A 32 -6.63 14.98 -28.65
N CYS A 33 -6.51 15.04 -27.33
CA CYS A 33 -5.70 14.11 -26.55
C CYS A 33 -6.10 12.66 -26.85
N LYS A 34 -5.10 11.85 -27.19
CA LYS A 34 -5.29 10.42 -27.44
C LYS A 34 -5.31 9.60 -26.14
N ASN A 35 -5.15 10.19 -24.96
CA ASN A 35 -5.17 9.46 -23.67
C ASN A 35 -6.60 9.20 -23.19
N ALA A 36 -6.76 8.17 -22.36
CA ALA A 36 -8.05 7.88 -21.72
C ALA A 36 -8.29 8.86 -20.57
N ALA A 37 -9.53 9.32 -20.44
CA ALA A 37 -9.98 10.08 -19.30
C ALA A 37 -9.96 9.21 -18.03
N ARG A 38 -9.71 9.85 -16.88
CA ARG A 38 -9.79 9.15 -15.60
C ARG A 38 -11.25 8.80 -15.30
N GLN A 39 -11.49 7.66 -14.67
CA GLN A 39 -12.84 7.24 -14.26
C GLN A 39 -13.55 8.37 -13.49
N GLY A 40 -14.77 8.71 -13.92
CA GLY A 40 -15.55 9.82 -13.35
C GLY A 40 -15.13 11.24 -13.77
N THR A 41 -14.24 11.39 -14.77
CA THR A 41 -13.80 12.68 -15.30
C THR A 41 -13.78 12.69 -16.83
N THR A 42 -13.61 13.87 -17.44
CA THR A 42 -13.54 14.06 -18.90
C THR A 42 -12.11 14.18 -19.44
N VAL A 43 -11.12 14.29 -18.57
CA VAL A 43 -9.72 14.53 -18.93
C VAL A 43 -8.82 13.42 -18.41
N CYS A 44 -7.64 13.28 -19.01
CA CYS A 44 -6.62 12.33 -18.54
C CYS A 44 -5.78 12.93 -17.40
N ASP A 45 -4.94 12.10 -16.78
CA ASP A 45 -4.04 12.52 -15.71
C ASP A 45 -3.14 13.70 -16.09
N PHE A 46 -2.66 13.74 -17.34
CA PHE A 46 -1.79 14.80 -17.86
C PHE A 46 -2.54 16.11 -18.17
N HIS A 47 -3.86 16.05 -18.36
CA HIS A 47 -4.72 17.21 -18.62
C HIS A 47 -5.55 17.59 -17.39
N GLY A 48 -5.07 17.24 -16.18
CA GLY A 48 -5.59 17.78 -14.93
C GLY A 48 -6.58 16.90 -14.18
N ALA A 49 -6.82 15.64 -14.59
CA ALA A 49 -7.74 14.75 -13.86
C ALA A 49 -7.32 14.47 -12.41
N LYS A 50 -6.03 14.61 -12.12
CA LYS A 50 -5.45 14.43 -10.78
C LYS A 50 -5.47 15.70 -9.93
N ALA A 51 -5.90 16.83 -10.49
CA ALA A 51 -5.84 18.11 -9.82
C ALA A 51 -6.70 18.11 -8.53
N PRO A 52 -6.24 18.75 -7.43
CA PRO A 52 -6.94 18.72 -6.15
C PRO A 52 -8.40 19.19 -6.23
N GLN A 53 -8.69 20.23 -7.00
CA GLN A 53 -10.04 20.76 -7.21
C GLN A 53 -10.96 19.77 -7.94
N VAL A 54 -10.42 18.96 -8.87
CA VAL A 54 -11.19 17.93 -9.57
C VAL A 54 -11.55 16.79 -8.62
N LYS A 55 -10.60 16.37 -7.78
CA LYS A 55 -10.85 15.36 -6.74
C LYS A 55 -11.87 15.85 -5.71
N ARG A 56 -11.74 17.10 -5.26
CA ARG A 56 -12.70 17.71 -4.33
C ARG A 56 -14.10 17.73 -4.93
N LYS A 57 -14.24 18.16 -6.19
CA LYS A 57 -15.56 18.17 -6.86
C LYS A 57 -16.12 16.76 -7.06
N ALA A 58 -15.28 15.76 -7.31
CA ALA A 58 -15.73 14.37 -7.37
C ALA A 58 -16.26 13.88 -6.01
N ARG A 59 -15.63 14.26 -4.90
CA ARG A 59 -16.11 13.98 -3.55
C ARG A 59 -17.44 14.67 -3.25
N GLU A 60 -17.56 15.96 -3.59
CA GLU A 60 -18.81 16.72 -3.44
C GLU A 60 -19.98 15.99 -4.14
N ARG A 61 -19.79 15.47 -5.36
CA ARG A 61 -20.84 14.70 -6.07
C ARG A 61 -21.21 13.39 -5.38
N LEU A 62 -20.27 12.74 -4.70
CA LEU A 62 -20.55 11.52 -3.94
C LEU A 62 -21.35 11.83 -2.67
N GLU A 63 -21.01 12.95 -2.02
CA GLU A 63 -21.74 13.46 -0.85
C GLU A 63 -23.16 13.89 -1.24
N GLU A 64 -23.32 14.64 -2.33
CA GLU A 64 -24.64 15.01 -2.90
C GLU A 64 -25.48 13.77 -3.28
N ALA A 65 -24.84 12.67 -3.69
CA ALA A 65 -25.51 11.43 -4.06
C ALA A 65 -25.83 10.52 -2.86
N ALA A 66 -25.33 10.82 -1.65
CA ALA A 66 -25.42 9.94 -0.50
C ALA A 66 -26.87 9.57 -0.14
N ASP A 67 -27.79 10.54 -0.14
CA ASP A 67 -29.21 10.32 0.16
C ASP A 67 -29.88 9.40 -0.87
N ARG A 68 -29.53 9.57 -2.15
CA ARG A 68 -30.04 8.71 -3.22
C ARG A 68 -29.52 7.29 -3.06
N LEU A 69 -28.25 7.11 -2.72
CA LEU A 69 -27.64 5.79 -2.49
C LEU A 69 -28.24 5.11 -1.27
N ALA A 70 -28.50 5.84 -0.19
CA ALA A 70 -29.18 5.33 1.00
C ALA A 70 -30.59 4.83 0.68
N ARG A 71 -31.34 5.56 -0.15
CA ARG A 71 -32.66 5.13 -0.62
C ARG A 71 -32.61 3.82 -1.40
N GLU A 72 -31.68 3.70 -2.35
CA GLU A 72 -31.53 2.46 -3.13
C GLU A 72 -31.10 1.27 -2.25
N LEU A 73 -30.25 1.50 -1.24
CA LEU A 73 -29.89 0.49 -0.25
C LEU A 73 -31.12 -0.05 0.49
N LEU A 74 -31.98 0.84 0.99
CA LEU A 74 -33.21 0.44 1.68
C LEU A 74 -34.20 -0.28 0.76
N LYS A 75 -34.25 0.12 -0.52
CA LYS A 75 -35.03 -0.59 -1.53
C LYS A 75 -34.53 -2.02 -1.73
N MET A 76 -33.22 -2.22 -1.88
CA MET A 76 -32.64 -3.57 -1.98
C MET A 76 -32.89 -4.42 -0.72
N ALA A 77 -32.90 -3.80 0.46
CA ALA A 77 -33.16 -4.49 1.72
C ALA A 77 -34.62 -4.99 1.85
N THR A 78 -35.58 -4.35 1.16
CA THR A 78 -37.02 -4.66 1.25
C THR A 78 -37.58 -5.37 0.01
N ASP A 79 -36.83 -5.43 -1.08
CA ASP A 79 -37.28 -6.02 -2.35
C ASP A 79 -37.26 -7.57 -2.30
N PRO A 80 -38.42 -8.24 -2.51
CA PRO A 80 -38.50 -9.70 -2.54
C PRO A 80 -37.80 -10.33 -3.74
N ASN A 81 -37.46 -9.56 -4.79
CA ASN A 81 -36.85 -10.09 -6.02
C ASN A 81 -35.32 -10.13 -5.99
N VAL A 82 -34.70 -9.52 -4.97
CA VAL A 82 -33.24 -9.55 -4.78
C VAL A 82 -32.82 -10.90 -4.20
N THR A 83 -31.63 -11.39 -4.58
CA THR A 83 -31.08 -12.64 -4.01
C THR A 83 -30.95 -12.51 -2.50
N GLU A 84 -31.26 -13.59 -1.77
CA GLU A 84 -31.29 -13.57 -0.30
C GLU A 84 -29.96 -13.11 0.31
N SER A 85 -28.84 -13.48 -0.30
CA SER A 85 -27.51 -13.06 0.13
C SER A 85 -27.30 -11.54 0.02
N VAL A 86 -27.74 -10.92 -1.07
CA VAL A 86 -27.62 -9.47 -1.27
C VAL A 86 -28.59 -8.73 -0.35
N ARG A 87 -29.81 -9.26 -0.16
CA ARG A 87 -30.80 -8.68 0.77
C ARG A 87 -30.27 -8.69 2.21
N LEU A 88 -29.74 -9.82 2.67
CA LEU A 88 -29.15 -9.93 4.01
C LEU A 88 -28.00 -8.94 4.23
N SER A 89 -27.11 -8.79 3.24
CA SER A 89 -26.03 -7.81 3.30
C SER A 89 -26.57 -6.38 3.36
N ALA A 90 -27.55 -6.03 2.52
CA ALA A 90 -28.18 -4.70 2.53
C ALA A 90 -28.86 -4.38 3.88
N ILE A 91 -29.50 -5.37 4.50
CA ILE A 91 -30.11 -5.23 5.83
C ILE A 91 -29.04 -4.95 6.90
N LYS A 92 -27.94 -5.73 6.93
CA LYS A 92 -26.83 -5.50 7.87
C LYS A 92 -26.23 -4.11 7.69
N ASP A 93 -25.96 -3.73 6.46
CA ASP A 93 -25.44 -2.43 6.08
C ASP A 93 -26.33 -1.26 6.52
N ALA A 94 -27.66 -1.43 6.46
CA ALA A 94 -28.61 -0.44 6.92
C ALA A 94 -28.64 -0.36 8.46
N LEU A 95 -28.58 -1.51 9.16
CA LEU A 95 -28.55 -1.56 10.63
C LEU A 95 -27.27 -0.93 11.20
N ASP A 96 -26.11 -1.22 10.59
CA ASP A 96 -24.83 -0.64 11.01
C ASP A 96 -24.82 0.89 10.87
N ARG A 97 -25.43 1.41 9.81
CA ARG A 97 -25.62 2.86 9.60
C ARG A 97 -26.66 3.48 10.55
N GLY A 98 -27.65 2.69 10.95
CA GLY A 98 -28.62 3.06 11.98
C GLY A 98 -28.07 2.99 13.41
N GLY A 99 -26.82 2.56 13.60
CA GLY A 99 -26.21 2.41 14.92
C GLY A 99 -26.70 1.18 15.70
N VAL A 100 -27.38 0.24 15.02
CA VAL A 100 -27.88 -1.02 15.61
C VAL A 100 -26.88 -2.14 15.32
N SER A 101 -25.60 -1.88 15.58
CA SER A 101 -24.56 -2.89 15.41
C SER A 101 -24.39 -3.72 16.69
N ALA A 102 -23.89 -4.95 16.54
CA ALA A 102 -23.47 -5.75 17.68
C ALA A 102 -22.41 -4.99 18.49
N LYS A 103 -22.50 -5.05 19.82
CA LYS A 103 -21.54 -4.41 20.73
C LYS A 103 -20.12 -4.81 20.35
N SER A 104 -19.31 -3.84 19.92
CA SER A 104 -17.88 -4.04 19.72
C SER A 104 -17.22 -4.20 21.09
N SER A 105 -16.85 -5.43 21.47
CA SER A 105 -16.02 -5.66 22.66
C SER A 105 -14.60 -5.18 22.35
N VAL A 106 -14.28 -3.95 22.77
CA VAL A 106 -12.89 -3.51 22.87
C VAL A 106 -12.33 -4.17 24.12
N ALA A 107 -11.61 -5.28 23.94
CA ALA A 107 -10.84 -5.88 25.03
C ALA A 107 -9.64 -4.97 25.30
N VAL A 108 -9.84 -4.00 26.19
CA VAL A 108 -8.72 -3.32 26.86
C VAL A 108 -8.21 -4.31 27.88
N GLU A 109 -7.11 -5.01 27.56
CA GLU A 109 -6.38 -5.75 28.57
C GLU A 109 -5.79 -4.74 29.55
N VAL A 110 -6.49 -4.48 30.65
CA VAL A 110 -5.95 -3.80 31.84
C VAL A 110 -5.09 -4.82 32.61
N GLY A 111 -4.15 -5.44 31.92
CA GLY A 111 -3.12 -6.26 32.54
C GLY A 111 -2.02 -5.37 33.12
N PRO A 112 -1.15 -5.89 33.99
CA PRO A 112 0.10 -5.20 34.29
C PRO A 112 0.78 -4.82 32.96
N PRO A 113 1.28 -3.58 32.81
CA PRO A 113 1.79 -3.08 31.54
C PRO A 113 2.77 -4.08 30.98
N LYS A 114 2.65 -4.36 29.67
CA LYS A 114 3.58 -5.32 29.05
C LYS A 114 4.99 -4.82 29.30
N PRO A 115 6.00 -5.70 29.46
CA PRO A 115 7.34 -5.27 29.85
C PRO A 115 7.94 -4.20 28.93
N TYR A 116 7.49 -4.12 27.67
CA TYR A 116 7.88 -3.05 26.75
C TYR A 116 7.15 -1.71 26.98
N GLU A 117 5.91 -1.71 27.49
CA GLU A 117 5.19 -0.48 27.89
C GLU A 117 5.79 0.14 29.13
N GLN A 118 6.30 -0.67 30.07
CA GLN A 118 7.05 -0.17 31.24
C GLN A 118 8.31 0.62 30.84
N ILE A 119 8.97 0.20 29.77
CA ILE A 119 10.14 0.90 29.21
C ILE A 119 9.71 2.21 28.56
N LEU A 120 8.56 2.24 27.89
CA LEU A 120 8.02 3.44 27.23
C LEU A 120 7.49 4.46 28.24
N GLU A 121 6.77 4.04 29.28
CA GLU A 121 6.34 4.89 30.40
C GLU A 121 7.55 5.40 31.21
N GLY A 122 8.61 4.59 31.34
CA GLY A 122 9.87 5.02 31.93
C GLY A 122 10.71 5.95 31.03
N LEU A 123 10.32 6.13 29.76
CA LEU A 123 11.10 6.85 28.75
C LEU A 123 10.89 8.38 28.78
N ASP A 124 9.99 8.89 29.61
CA ASP A 124 9.78 10.33 29.81
C ASP A 124 11.03 11.06 30.34
N SER A 125 12.06 10.32 30.79
CA SER A 125 13.30 10.86 31.36
C SER A 125 14.59 10.44 30.63
N VAL A 126 14.53 9.98 29.37
CA VAL A 126 15.76 9.76 28.59
C VAL A 126 16.33 11.11 28.14
N GLU A 127 17.20 11.67 28.98
CA GLU A 127 18.03 12.83 28.63
C GLU A 127 19.00 12.44 27.51
N ALA A 128 18.74 12.97 26.31
CA ALA A 128 19.68 12.83 25.20
C ALA A 128 20.93 13.70 25.48
N GLY A 129 22.01 13.07 25.94
CA GLY A 129 23.32 13.73 26.04
C GLY A 129 23.84 14.19 24.67
N SER A 130 24.72 15.20 24.64
CA SER A 130 25.32 15.65 23.39
C SER A 130 26.15 14.53 22.75
N ARG A 131 26.09 14.45 21.41
CA ARG A 131 26.93 13.54 20.63
C ARG A 131 28.43 13.76 20.91
N GLU A 132 28.82 14.96 21.30
CA GLU A 132 30.19 15.30 21.69
C GLU A 132 30.58 14.72 23.06
N ASP A 133 29.67 14.75 24.04
CA ASP A 133 29.91 14.16 25.36
C ASP A 133 30.05 12.63 25.27
N PHE A 134 29.27 12.00 24.38
CA PHE A 134 29.41 10.58 24.08
C PHE A 134 30.79 10.26 23.47
N ARG A 135 31.24 11.04 22.49
CA ARG A 135 32.57 10.85 21.88
C ARG A 135 33.69 11.02 22.91
N ARG A 136 33.60 12.04 23.78
CA ARG A 136 34.57 12.28 24.86
C ARG A 136 34.64 11.11 25.86
N SER A 137 33.51 10.49 26.18
CA SER A 137 33.46 9.32 27.08
C SER A 137 34.10 8.05 26.47
N GLN A 138 34.05 7.90 25.14
CA GLN A 138 34.71 6.80 24.42
C GLN A 138 36.23 6.98 24.40
N GLU A 139 36.73 8.20 24.13
CA GLU A 139 38.18 8.48 24.15
C GLU A 139 38.82 8.23 25.53
N LEU A 140 38.08 8.44 26.63
CA LEU A 140 38.56 8.11 27.98
C LEU A 140 38.63 6.60 28.23
N LYS A 141 37.75 5.80 27.61
CA LYS A 141 37.81 4.33 27.68
C LYS A 141 38.95 3.78 26.82
N ASP A 142 39.21 4.39 25.67
CA ASP A 142 40.30 3.98 24.79
C ASP A 142 41.68 4.21 25.41
N ASN A 143 41.85 5.25 26.25
CA ASN A 143 43.09 5.50 26.99
C ASN A 143 43.26 4.62 28.25
N ALA A 144 42.18 4.07 28.81
CA ALA A 144 42.24 3.15 29.95
C ALA A 144 42.58 1.70 29.52
N VAL A 145 42.41 1.39 28.24
CA VAL A 145 42.84 0.13 27.63
C VAL A 145 44.18 0.36 26.93
N GLU A 146 45.23 0.60 27.71
CA GLU A 146 46.60 0.44 27.21
C GLU A 146 46.79 -1.01 26.75
N ARG A 147 46.62 -1.21 25.44
CA ARG A 147 47.31 -2.20 24.58
C ARG A 147 47.56 -3.56 25.24
N ALA A 148 46.50 -4.30 25.55
CA ALA A 148 46.59 -5.76 25.51
C ALA A 148 46.79 -6.16 24.04
N ALA A 149 48.05 -6.38 23.64
CA ALA A 149 48.41 -6.81 22.31
C ALA A 149 47.57 -8.03 21.90
N LEU A 150 46.75 -7.88 20.86
CA LEU A 150 46.11 -9.03 20.23
C LEU A 150 47.23 -9.94 19.69
N SER A 151 47.28 -11.16 20.20
CA SER A 151 48.15 -12.23 19.71
C SER A 151 47.97 -12.39 18.19
N PRO A 152 49.03 -12.59 17.39
CA PRO A 152 48.95 -12.59 15.93
C PRO A 152 48.22 -13.81 15.32
N ALA A 153 47.54 -14.63 16.11
CA ALA A 153 46.90 -15.86 15.66
C ALA A 153 45.39 -15.66 15.40
N ALA A 154 45.02 -14.76 14.47
CA ALA A 154 43.68 -14.75 13.86
C ALA A 154 43.61 -13.84 12.63
N GLN A 155 44.56 -13.94 11.70
CA GLN A 155 44.31 -13.45 10.34
C GLN A 155 43.49 -14.53 9.63
N GLN A 156 42.17 -14.33 9.60
CA GLN A 156 41.28 -15.19 8.81
C GLN A 156 41.65 -15.04 7.34
N ASP A 157 42.05 -16.15 6.72
CA ASP A 157 42.35 -16.23 5.32
C ASP A 157 41.04 -16.25 4.52
N PHE A 158 40.70 -15.12 3.91
CA PHE A 158 39.49 -14.94 3.08
C PHE A 158 39.60 -15.64 1.72
N SER A 159 40.68 -16.37 1.43
CA SER A 159 40.83 -17.15 0.19
C SER A 159 40.09 -18.50 0.21
N VAL A 160 39.56 -18.92 1.36
CA VAL A 160 38.74 -20.13 1.45
C VAL A 160 37.30 -19.81 1.06
N PRO A 161 36.74 -20.42 -0.01
CA PRO A 161 35.34 -20.21 -0.39
C PRO A 161 34.42 -20.71 0.73
N ILE A 162 33.43 -19.88 1.09
CA ILE A 162 32.42 -20.20 2.09
C ILE A 162 31.47 -21.23 1.44
N GLU A 163 31.44 -22.47 1.93
CA GLU A 163 30.41 -23.45 1.55
C GLU A 163 29.05 -22.95 2.06
N ALA A 164 28.15 -22.61 1.13
CA ALA A 164 26.78 -22.22 1.45
C ALA A 164 25.86 -23.45 1.29
N ASP A 165 25.33 -23.95 2.41
CA ASP A 165 24.31 -24.99 2.39
C ASP A 165 22.95 -24.40 1.99
N VAL A 166 22.43 -24.82 0.84
CA VAL A 166 21.09 -24.44 0.36
C VAL A 166 20.07 -25.42 0.93
N PHE A 167 19.18 -24.91 1.77
CA PHE A 167 18.12 -25.69 2.41
C PHE A 167 16.84 -25.58 1.60
N ASP A 168 16.43 -26.66 0.94
CA ASP A 168 15.22 -26.67 0.13
C ASP A 168 14.02 -27.11 0.97
N HIS A 169 13.04 -26.23 1.13
CA HIS A 169 11.86 -26.47 1.96
C HIS A 169 10.65 -26.81 1.07
N PRO A 170 10.14 -28.05 1.11
CA PRO A 170 8.99 -28.42 0.29
C PRO A 170 7.73 -27.68 0.77
N PRO A 171 6.84 -27.26 -0.14
CA PRO A 171 5.66 -26.44 0.19
C PRO A 171 4.62 -27.16 1.06
N ASP A 172 4.79 -28.46 1.28
CA ASP A 172 3.78 -29.34 1.89
C ASP A 172 4.11 -29.70 3.36
N GLY A 173 5.16 -29.09 3.94
CA GLY A 173 5.59 -29.34 5.32
C GLY A 173 6.31 -30.69 5.54
N GLY A 174 6.80 -31.32 4.47
CA GLY A 174 7.62 -32.53 4.55
C GLY A 174 9.02 -32.28 5.11
N VAL A 175 9.68 -33.34 5.59
CA VAL A 175 11.05 -33.28 6.12
C VAL A 175 12.04 -32.77 5.05
N PRO A 176 12.82 -31.71 5.33
CA PRO A 176 13.73 -31.12 4.38
C PRO A 176 14.88 -32.07 4.04
N THR A 177 15.26 -32.13 2.76
CA THR A 177 16.34 -33.01 2.28
C THR A 177 17.57 -32.20 1.86
N TYR A 178 18.75 -32.72 2.17
CA TYR A 178 20.02 -32.08 1.84
C TYR A 178 20.50 -32.49 0.44
N LYS A 179 20.81 -31.51 -0.42
CA LYS A 179 21.51 -31.75 -1.69
C LYS A 179 22.77 -30.89 -1.75
N ARG A 180 23.91 -31.55 -1.92
CA ARG A 180 25.22 -30.92 -2.06
C ARG A 180 25.42 -30.53 -3.53
N ALA A 181 25.41 -29.24 -3.84
CA ALA A 181 25.76 -28.74 -5.16
C ALA A 181 27.23 -28.29 -5.13
N VAL A 182 28.07 -28.88 -5.98
CA VAL A 182 29.43 -28.41 -6.21
C VAL A 182 29.37 -27.36 -7.31
N LEU A 183 29.81 -26.13 -7.00
CA LEU A 183 30.04 -25.05 -7.97
C LEU A 183 31.53 -24.95 -8.28
#